data_AF-A0A7J8V527-F1
#
_entry.id   AF-A0A7J8V527-F1
#
_cell.length_a   1.000
_cell.length_b   1.000
_cell.length_c   1.000
_cell.angle_alpha   90.00
_cell.angle_beta   90.00
_cell.angle_gamma   90.00
#
_symmetry.space_group_name_H-M   'P 1'
#
loop_
_entity.id
_entity.type
_entity.pdbx_description
1 polymer ?
#
loop_
_entity_poly.entity_id
_entity_poly.type
_entity_poly.pdbx_seq_one_letter_code
_entity_poly.pdbx_strand_id
1 'polypeptide(L)'
;MFNNLGDLLCSITGFDSFSLQPNAGAAGEYAGLMVIRAYHKSRGDHHRNVCIIPVSAHGTNPASAAMCGMKIVPVGTDSKGNINIEELRKAAEANRDKLSALMVTYPSTHGVYEEGIDEICRIIHDNGGQVYMDGANMNAQVGLTSPGFIGADVCHLNLHKTFCIPHGGGGPGMGPIGVKKHLAPFLPSHPVVSTGGIPAPDKSHPLGTISAAPWGSALILPISYTYIAMMGSKGLTDASKIAILNANYMAKRLENYYPVLFRGVNGTVAHEFIVDLRGFKNTAGIEPEDVAKRLMDYGFHGPTMSWPVPGTLMIEPTESESKAELDRFCDALISIREEIAQIENGKADIHNNVLKGAPHPPSLLMGDAWTKPYTREYAAFPASWLRTAKFWPTTGVYDTIIITCIDVLTMYMVIATSFAPFSQCRRWLKKRRQPTRNR
;
A
#
# COMPACT_ATOMS: atom_id res chain seq x y z
N MET A 1 -13.62 24.90 -10.02
CA MET A 1 -13.42 23.53 -9.49
C MET A 1 -11.97 23.27 -9.13
N PHE A 2 -11.01 23.31 -10.07
CA PHE A 2 -9.58 23.07 -9.75
C PHE A 2 -9.05 23.98 -8.63
N ASN A 3 -9.34 25.28 -8.69
CA ASN A 3 -8.95 26.24 -7.64
C ASN A 3 -9.49 25.81 -6.27
N ASN A 4 -10.81 25.63 -6.16
CA ASN A 4 -11.44 25.18 -4.93
C ASN A 4 -10.84 23.86 -4.40
N LEU A 5 -10.58 22.88 -5.27
CA LEU A 5 -9.95 21.62 -4.83
C LEU A 5 -8.52 21.86 -4.33
N GLY A 6 -7.71 22.66 -5.03
CA GLY A 6 -6.37 23.01 -4.58
C GLY A 6 -6.37 23.73 -3.23
N ASP A 7 -7.26 24.72 -3.04
CA ASP A 7 -7.40 25.46 -1.77
C ASP A 7 -7.84 24.55 -0.61
N LEU A 8 -8.77 23.64 -0.87
CA LEU A 8 -9.22 22.65 0.09
C LEU A 8 -8.09 21.69 0.48
N LEU A 9 -7.34 21.18 -0.51
CA LEU A 9 -6.20 20.31 -0.25
C LEU A 9 -5.10 21.03 0.53
N CYS A 10 -4.76 22.29 0.17
CA CYS A 10 -3.87 23.16 0.96
C CYS A 10 -4.29 23.24 2.42
N SER A 11 -5.58 23.48 2.66
CA SER A 11 -6.14 23.60 4.01
C SER A 11 -6.04 22.29 4.80
N ILE A 12 -6.31 21.15 4.15
CA ILE A 12 -6.24 19.81 4.77
C ILE A 12 -4.80 19.44 5.12
N THR A 13 -3.83 19.77 4.26
CA THR A 13 -2.45 19.30 4.40
C THR A 13 -1.48 20.31 5.01
N GLY A 14 -1.90 21.56 5.22
CA GLY A 14 -1.02 22.63 5.71
C GLY A 14 0.07 23.02 4.71
N PHE A 15 -0.19 22.85 3.41
CA PHE A 15 0.70 23.26 2.32
C PHE A 15 0.22 24.55 1.68
N ASP A 16 1.14 25.23 0.99
CA ASP A 16 0.89 26.56 0.43
C ASP A 16 0.40 26.51 -1.02
N SER A 17 0.64 25.41 -1.73
CA SER A 17 0.23 25.25 -3.12
C SER A 17 0.16 23.78 -3.55
N PHE A 18 -0.75 23.45 -4.47
CA PHE A 18 -0.90 22.13 -5.07
C PHE A 18 -0.71 22.13 -6.58
N SER A 19 -0.11 21.04 -7.11
CA SER A 19 -0.24 20.67 -8.52
C SER A 19 -1.14 19.45 -8.65
N LEU A 20 -2.16 19.57 -9.50
CA LEU A 20 -3.08 18.48 -9.85
C LEU A 20 -2.64 17.71 -11.11
N GLN A 21 -1.40 17.92 -11.58
CA GLN A 21 -0.93 17.31 -12.82
C GLN A 21 -0.64 15.79 -12.69
N PRO A 22 0.03 15.29 -11.63
CA PRO A 22 0.40 13.88 -11.56
C PRO A 22 -0.83 12.97 -11.40
N ASN A 23 -0.92 11.95 -12.24
CA ASN A 23 -2.10 11.08 -12.40
C ASN A 23 -2.00 9.72 -11.70
N ALA A 24 -1.05 9.55 -10.77
CA ALA A 24 -0.90 8.37 -9.92
C ALA A 24 -0.03 8.72 -8.70
N GLY A 25 -0.09 7.92 -7.63
CA GLY A 25 0.74 8.17 -6.44
C GLY A 25 2.25 8.19 -6.74
N ALA A 26 2.74 7.18 -7.46
CA ALA A 26 4.13 7.12 -7.94
C ALA A 26 4.51 8.30 -8.87
N ALA A 27 3.57 8.81 -9.67
CA ALA A 27 3.81 10.01 -10.47
C ALA A 27 3.93 11.26 -9.58
N GLY A 28 3.19 11.31 -8.48
CA GLY A 28 3.30 12.33 -7.44
C GLY A 28 4.65 12.27 -6.72
N GLU A 29 5.14 11.08 -6.37
CA GLU A 29 6.50 10.89 -5.84
C GLU A 29 7.57 11.42 -6.77
N TYR A 30 7.53 10.97 -8.03
CA TYR A 30 8.44 11.46 -9.06
C TYR A 30 8.37 12.99 -9.21
N ALA A 31 7.17 13.56 -9.27
CA ALA A 31 6.98 15.01 -9.37
C ALA A 31 7.54 15.76 -8.15
N GLY A 32 7.26 15.29 -6.93
CA GLY A 32 7.74 15.92 -5.70
C GLY A 32 9.26 15.90 -5.58
N LEU A 33 9.89 14.77 -5.90
CA LEU A 33 11.36 14.68 -5.93
C LEU A 33 11.97 15.56 -7.03
N MET A 34 11.32 15.68 -8.19
CA MET A 34 11.76 16.58 -9.26
C MET A 34 11.60 18.06 -8.86
N VAL A 35 10.57 18.42 -8.10
CA VAL A 35 10.40 19.76 -7.49
C VAL A 35 11.54 20.06 -6.52
N ILE A 36 11.86 19.12 -5.61
CA ILE A 36 13.01 19.25 -4.69
C ILE A 36 14.31 19.45 -5.49
N ARG A 37 14.52 18.66 -6.54
CA ARG A 37 15.71 18.77 -7.39
C ARG A 37 15.78 20.13 -8.09
N ALA A 38 14.67 20.65 -8.61
CA ALA A 38 14.62 21.98 -9.23
C ALA A 38 14.93 23.08 -8.21
N TYR A 39 14.40 22.97 -6.99
CA TYR A 39 14.71 23.87 -5.88
C TYR A 39 16.21 23.90 -5.55
N HIS A 40 16.84 22.74 -5.35
CA HIS A 40 18.30 22.66 -5.12
C HIS A 40 19.09 23.31 -6.27
N LYS A 41 18.73 23.00 -7.52
CA LYS A 41 19.40 23.61 -8.69
C LYS A 41 19.26 25.14 -8.72
N SER A 42 18.11 25.70 -8.35
CA SER A 42 17.91 27.16 -8.33
C SER A 42 18.80 27.89 -7.32
N ARG A 43 19.31 27.17 -6.31
CA ARG A 43 20.22 27.71 -5.28
C ARG A 43 21.70 27.42 -5.56
N GLY A 44 22.01 26.79 -6.70
CA GLY A 44 23.36 26.36 -7.05
C GLY A 44 23.78 25.01 -6.46
N ASP A 45 22.90 24.32 -5.73
CA ASP A 45 23.18 23.03 -5.07
C ASP A 45 23.03 21.84 -6.04
N HIS A 46 23.62 21.91 -7.23
CA HIS A 46 23.46 20.90 -8.28
C HIS A 46 23.95 19.50 -7.89
N HIS A 47 24.79 19.41 -6.86
CA HIS A 47 25.43 18.20 -6.37
C HIS A 47 24.57 17.43 -5.35
N ARG A 48 23.46 18.00 -4.86
CA ARG A 48 22.56 17.36 -3.89
C ARG A 48 21.66 16.32 -4.57
N ASN A 49 22.09 15.06 -4.55
CA ASN A 49 21.40 13.93 -5.18
C ASN A 49 21.20 12.70 -4.28
N VAL A 50 21.53 12.76 -2.99
CA VAL A 50 21.29 11.66 -2.05
C VAL A 50 19.86 11.69 -1.54
N CYS A 51 19.17 10.55 -1.60
CA CYS A 51 17.85 10.36 -1.04
C CYS A 51 17.90 9.30 0.06
N ILE A 52 17.56 9.68 1.29
CA ILE A 52 17.44 8.77 2.42
C ILE A 52 16.05 8.13 2.39
N ILE A 53 15.96 6.81 2.51
CA ILE A 53 14.68 6.07 2.44
C ILE A 53 14.66 4.96 3.51
N PRO A 54 13.70 4.97 4.46
CA PRO A 54 13.52 3.86 5.39
C PRO A 54 13.20 2.55 4.67
N VAL A 55 13.71 1.42 5.16
CA VAL A 55 13.45 0.09 4.56
C VAL A 55 11.98 -0.34 4.65
N SER A 56 11.18 0.30 5.50
CA SER A 56 9.74 0.11 5.61
C SER A 56 8.94 0.85 4.53
N ALA A 57 9.55 1.80 3.80
CA ALA A 57 8.85 2.59 2.79
C ALA A 57 8.23 1.72 1.68
N HIS A 58 7.17 2.23 1.04
CA HIS A 58 6.57 1.57 -0.10
C HIS A 58 7.57 1.42 -1.26
N GLY A 59 7.46 0.34 -2.04
CA GLY A 59 8.42 0.02 -3.10
C GLY A 59 8.48 1.05 -4.23
N THR A 60 7.47 1.91 -4.35
CA THR A 60 7.48 3.05 -5.28
C THR A 60 8.50 4.10 -4.87
N ASN A 61 8.72 4.33 -3.57
CA ASN A 61 9.63 5.37 -3.08
C ASN A 61 11.07 5.21 -3.64
N PRO A 62 11.76 4.06 -3.45
CA PRO A 62 13.08 3.87 -4.06
C PRO A 62 13.02 3.83 -5.59
N ALA A 63 11.96 3.34 -6.21
CA ALA A 63 11.83 3.34 -7.67
C ALA A 63 11.73 4.78 -8.24
N SER A 64 10.92 5.63 -7.63
CA SER A 64 10.74 7.05 -7.95
C SER A 64 12.05 7.84 -7.75
N ALA A 65 12.76 7.59 -6.64
CA ALA A 65 14.06 8.20 -6.39
C ALA A 65 15.12 7.78 -7.42
N ALA A 66 15.17 6.50 -7.78
CA ALA A 66 16.05 6.01 -8.84
C ALA A 66 15.73 6.65 -10.20
N MET A 67 14.44 6.81 -10.53
CA MET A 67 13.99 7.48 -11.76
C MET A 67 14.38 8.96 -11.79
N CYS A 68 14.47 9.62 -10.63
CA CYS A 68 14.97 10.99 -10.50
C CYS A 68 16.51 11.09 -10.60
N GLY A 69 17.22 9.97 -10.73
CA GLY A 69 18.69 9.91 -10.75
C GLY A 69 19.32 10.16 -9.38
N MET A 70 18.60 9.89 -8.30
CA MET A 70 19.11 10.04 -6.93
C MET A 70 19.89 8.80 -6.47
N LYS A 71 20.88 9.01 -5.60
CA LYS A 71 21.58 7.95 -4.89
C LYS A 71 20.79 7.60 -3.63
N ILE A 72 20.26 6.37 -3.57
CA ILE A 72 19.45 5.90 -2.44
C ILE A 72 20.36 5.45 -1.30
N VAL A 73 20.08 5.93 -0.09
CA VAL A 73 20.69 5.49 1.16
C VAL A 73 19.58 4.89 2.02
N PRO A 74 19.52 3.55 2.17
CA PRO A 74 18.52 2.91 3.00
C PRO A 74 18.79 3.18 4.49
N VAL A 75 17.74 3.22 5.30
CA VAL A 75 17.83 3.30 6.77
C VAL A 75 16.97 2.23 7.41
N GLY A 76 17.52 1.54 8.41
CA GLY A 76 16.82 0.50 9.16
C GLY A 76 15.66 1.01 10.02
N THR A 77 14.94 0.03 10.58
CA THR A 77 13.94 0.25 11.62
C THR A 77 14.42 -0.29 12.97
N ASP A 78 13.94 0.27 14.07
CA ASP A 78 14.15 -0.30 15.40
C ASP A 78 13.35 -1.60 15.61
N SER A 79 13.49 -2.23 16.78
CA SER A 79 12.77 -3.48 17.11
C SER A 79 11.26 -3.31 17.27
N LYS A 80 10.75 -2.07 17.34
CA LYS A 80 9.34 -1.72 17.41
C LYS A 80 8.79 -1.29 16.04
N GLY A 81 9.61 -1.33 14.98
CA GLY A 81 9.23 -0.98 13.63
C GLY A 81 9.24 0.52 13.32
N ASN A 82 9.78 1.38 14.20
CA ASN A 82 9.95 2.81 13.90
C ASN A 82 11.23 3.05 13.11
N ILE A 83 11.37 4.20 12.46
CA ILE A 83 12.63 4.59 11.82
C ILE A 83 13.73 4.67 12.88
N ASN A 84 14.90 4.09 12.58
CA ASN A 84 16.06 4.22 13.44
C ASN A 84 16.64 5.66 13.32
N ILE A 85 16.22 6.55 14.22
CA ILE A 85 16.59 7.98 14.22
C ILE A 85 18.11 8.17 14.27
N GLU A 86 18.82 7.35 15.04
CA GLU A 86 20.28 7.47 15.17
C GLU A 86 21.01 7.06 13.88
N GLU A 87 20.52 6.01 13.20
CA GLU A 87 21.02 5.62 11.88
C GLU A 87 20.69 6.67 10.81
N LEU A 88 19.49 7.26 10.88
CA LEU A 88 19.07 8.37 10.00
C LEU A 88 19.96 9.60 10.21
N ARG A 89 20.26 9.95 11.46
CA ARG A 89 21.18 11.05 11.82
C ARG A 89 22.56 10.84 11.23
N LYS A 90 23.15 9.66 11.44
CA LYS A 90 24.45 9.29 10.85
C LYS A 90 24.42 9.35 9.33
N ALA A 91 23.35 8.86 8.70
CA ALA A 91 23.20 8.89 7.25
C ALA A 91 23.09 10.33 6.72
N ALA A 92 22.33 11.21 7.40
CA ALA A 92 22.18 12.61 7.05
C ALA A 92 23.50 13.37 7.19
N GLU A 93 24.20 13.22 8.32
CA GLU A 93 25.49 13.87 8.57
C GLU A 93 26.58 13.39 7.60
N ALA A 94 26.68 12.07 7.36
CA ALA A 94 27.65 11.49 6.42
C ALA A 94 27.42 11.92 4.96
N ASN A 95 26.19 12.34 4.62
CA ASN A 95 25.83 12.80 3.29
C ASN A 95 25.48 14.30 3.24
N ARG A 96 25.80 15.09 4.28
CA ARG A 96 25.34 16.48 4.45
C ARG A 96 25.47 17.35 3.20
N ASP A 97 26.62 17.29 2.53
CA ASP A 97 26.87 18.10 1.33
C ASP A 97 26.06 17.62 0.13
N LYS A 98 25.71 16.34 0.06
CA LYS A 98 25.01 15.72 -1.08
C LYS A 98 23.54 15.42 -0.78
N LEU A 99 23.07 15.66 0.45
CA LEU A 99 21.73 15.33 0.90
C LEU A 99 20.70 16.16 0.14
N SER A 100 19.84 15.48 -0.61
CA SER A 100 18.77 16.07 -1.41
C SER A 100 17.45 15.96 -0.67
N ALA A 101 17.08 14.75 -0.27
CA ALA A 101 15.78 14.47 0.32
C ALA A 101 15.79 13.30 1.32
N LEU A 102 14.78 13.29 2.19
CA LEU A 102 14.24 12.10 2.86
C LEU A 102 12.88 11.77 2.24
N MET A 103 12.60 10.49 2.01
CA MET A 103 11.23 10.02 1.78
C MET A 103 10.73 9.29 3.03
N VAL A 104 9.62 9.74 3.60
CA VAL A 104 9.00 9.15 4.80
C VAL A 104 7.50 8.94 4.58
N THR A 105 6.92 7.90 5.17
CA THR A 105 5.47 7.67 5.18
C THR A 105 4.97 7.93 6.59
N TYR A 106 3.90 8.71 6.76
CA TYR A 106 3.33 8.98 8.08
C TYR A 106 1.80 8.85 8.08
N PRO A 107 1.18 8.14 9.05
CA PRO A 107 1.82 7.12 9.89
C PRO A 107 2.54 6.08 9.02
N SER A 108 3.51 5.37 9.59
CA SER A 108 4.37 4.47 8.83
C SER A 108 3.57 3.34 8.17
N THR A 109 4.18 2.65 7.21
CA THR A 109 3.62 1.47 6.56
C THR A 109 3.39 0.29 7.53
N HIS A 110 3.90 0.39 8.75
CA HIS A 110 3.61 -0.54 9.84
C HIS A 110 2.30 -0.23 10.57
N GLY A 111 1.58 0.84 10.18
CA GLY A 111 0.32 1.25 10.80
C GLY A 111 0.51 1.91 12.17
N VAL A 112 1.65 2.58 12.42
CA VAL A 112 1.95 3.22 13.71
C VAL A 112 2.35 4.68 13.54
N TYR A 113 1.97 5.50 14.53
CA TYR A 113 2.47 6.88 14.66
C TYR A 113 3.86 6.86 15.29
N GLU A 114 4.85 7.37 14.57
CA GLU A 114 6.19 7.55 15.11
C GLU A 114 6.25 8.82 15.97
N GLU A 115 6.75 8.70 17.20
CA GLU A 115 6.83 9.81 18.17
C GLU A 115 7.87 10.87 17.76
N GLY A 116 8.90 10.50 17.00
CA GLY A 116 10.03 11.37 16.64
C GLY A 116 9.98 11.95 15.22
N ILE A 117 8.79 12.05 14.61
CA ILE A 117 8.67 12.50 13.22
C ILE A 117 9.16 13.95 13.01
N ASP A 118 8.96 14.83 13.98
CA ASP A 118 9.44 16.21 13.96
C ASP A 118 10.98 16.28 14.06
N GLU A 119 11.58 15.42 14.90
CA GLU A 119 13.03 15.26 15.00
C GLU A 119 13.61 14.74 13.69
N ILE A 120 12.98 13.75 13.06
CA ILE A 120 13.38 13.21 11.76
C ILE A 120 13.38 14.32 10.70
N CYS A 121 12.31 15.11 10.61
CA CYS A 121 12.24 16.24 9.68
C CYS A 121 13.37 17.26 9.95
N ARG A 122 13.56 17.64 11.22
CA ARG A 122 14.59 18.60 11.63
C ARG A 122 16.01 18.12 11.27
N ILE A 123 16.34 16.85 11.50
CA ILE A 123 17.65 16.29 11.15
C ILE A 123 17.95 16.49 9.65
N ILE A 124 16.95 16.25 8.79
CA ILE A 124 17.09 16.39 7.35
C ILE A 124 17.26 17.86 6.96
N HIS A 125 16.47 18.76 7.55
CA HIS A 125 16.56 20.19 7.30
C HIS A 125 17.91 20.79 7.77
N ASP A 126 18.39 20.41 8.96
CA ASP A 126 19.68 20.86 9.52
C ASP A 126 20.89 20.45 8.65
N ASN A 127 20.71 19.39 7.85
CA ASN A 127 21.70 18.89 6.88
C ASN A 127 21.42 19.34 5.43
N GLY A 128 20.50 20.31 5.24
CA GLY A 128 20.24 20.96 3.96
C GLY A 128 19.37 20.15 2.98
N GLY A 129 18.78 19.04 3.43
CA GLY A 129 17.84 18.24 2.67
C GLY A 129 16.41 18.80 2.69
N GLN A 130 15.52 18.15 1.96
CA GLN A 130 14.07 18.39 1.96
C GLN A 130 13.33 17.13 2.39
N VAL A 131 12.14 17.27 2.97
CA VAL A 131 11.33 16.15 3.43
C VAL A 131 10.18 15.93 2.46
N TYR A 132 10.24 14.81 1.75
CA TYR A 132 9.12 14.25 1.00
C TYR A 132 8.32 13.31 1.90
N MET A 133 7.04 13.60 2.08
CA MET A 133 6.12 12.70 2.76
C MET A 133 5.26 11.93 1.74
N ASP A 134 5.26 10.61 1.83
CA ASP A 134 4.26 9.77 1.19
C ASP A 134 2.94 9.91 1.95
N GLY A 135 1.94 10.51 1.29
CA GLY A 135 0.60 10.73 1.83
C GLY A 135 -0.41 9.64 1.52
N ALA A 136 0.02 8.44 1.13
CA ALA A 136 -0.88 7.30 0.96
C ALA A 136 -1.69 6.99 2.22
N ASN A 137 -1.11 7.25 3.41
CA ASN A 137 -1.72 6.98 4.72
C ASN A 137 -2.44 8.20 5.31
N MET A 138 -2.81 9.18 4.48
CA MET A 138 -3.48 10.40 4.94
C MET A 138 -4.86 10.15 5.57
N ASN A 139 -5.49 8.99 5.37
CA ASN A 139 -6.78 8.68 6.02
C ASN A 139 -6.66 8.64 7.56
N ALA A 140 -5.45 8.44 8.08
CA ALA A 140 -5.17 8.55 9.51
C ALA A 140 -4.89 10.00 9.98
N GLN A 141 -4.69 10.97 9.07
CA GLN A 141 -4.25 12.32 9.43
C GLN A 141 -5.33 13.39 9.28
N VAL A 142 -6.20 13.28 8.27
CA VAL A 142 -7.10 14.37 7.86
C VAL A 142 -7.90 14.91 9.06
N GLY A 143 -7.72 16.20 9.35
CA GLY A 143 -8.42 16.89 10.44
C GLY A 143 -7.95 16.54 11.86
N LEU A 144 -6.87 15.77 12.01
CA LEU A 144 -6.20 15.45 13.28
C LEU A 144 -4.79 16.04 13.33
N THR A 145 -4.04 15.92 12.25
CA THR A 145 -2.73 16.54 12.02
C THR A 145 -2.59 16.85 10.53
N SER A 146 -1.44 17.38 10.10
CA SER A 146 -1.18 17.58 8.68
C SER A 146 0.29 17.44 8.32
N PRO A 147 0.63 17.02 7.09
CA PRO A 147 2.01 16.88 6.64
C PRO A 147 2.82 18.17 6.79
N GLY A 148 2.21 19.30 6.43
CA GLY A 148 2.83 20.60 6.53
C GLY A 148 3.04 21.08 7.97
N PHE A 149 2.29 20.55 8.94
CA PHE A 149 2.49 20.82 10.37
C PHE A 149 3.64 19.99 10.95
N ILE A 150 3.77 18.72 10.55
CA ILE A 150 4.82 17.81 11.05
C ILE A 150 6.20 18.00 10.38
N GLY A 151 6.33 18.98 9.47
CA GLY A 151 7.60 19.37 8.87
C GLY A 151 7.88 18.83 7.48
N ALA A 152 6.90 18.26 6.78
CA ALA A 152 7.07 17.90 5.38
C ALA A 152 7.15 19.15 4.47
N ASP A 153 8.01 19.11 3.45
CA ASP A 153 8.13 20.17 2.45
C ASP A 153 7.25 19.91 1.23
N VAL A 154 7.07 18.63 0.89
CA VAL A 154 6.23 18.18 -0.22
C VAL A 154 5.58 16.85 0.15
N CYS A 155 4.35 16.64 -0.30
CA CYS A 155 3.62 15.41 -0.13
C CYS A 155 2.75 15.13 -1.34
N HIS A 156 2.68 13.88 -1.78
CA HIS A 156 1.63 13.47 -2.69
C HIS A 156 0.43 12.89 -1.94
N LEU A 157 -0.77 13.04 -2.49
CA LEU A 157 -1.98 12.41 -1.98
C LEU A 157 -2.49 11.33 -2.94
N ASN A 158 -2.88 10.16 -2.44
CA ASN A 158 -3.66 9.21 -3.23
C ASN A 158 -5.14 9.58 -3.15
N LEU A 159 -5.64 10.35 -4.12
CA LEU A 159 -7.08 10.68 -4.17
C LEU A 159 -7.98 9.44 -4.33
N HIS A 160 -7.42 8.35 -4.85
CA HIS A 160 -8.04 7.04 -5.03
C HIS A 160 -7.93 6.11 -3.82
N LYS A 161 -7.37 6.62 -2.72
CA LYS A 161 -7.44 6.01 -1.40
C LYS A 161 -8.27 6.91 -0.49
N THR A 162 -7.63 7.93 0.09
CA THR A 162 -8.19 8.83 1.10
C THR A 162 -9.39 9.66 0.63
N PHE A 163 -9.47 10.00 -0.66
CA PHE A 163 -10.47 10.95 -1.17
C PHE A 163 -11.41 10.35 -2.24
N CYS A 164 -11.73 9.07 -2.06
CA CYS A 164 -12.86 8.36 -2.66
C CYS A 164 -12.87 8.18 -4.19
N ILE A 165 -11.81 8.52 -4.93
CA ILE A 165 -11.73 8.06 -6.34
C ILE A 165 -11.74 6.51 -6.32
N PRO A 166 -12.58 5.85 -7.15
CA PRO A 166 -12.70 4.40 -7.10
C PRO A 166 -11.42 3.70 -7.55
N HIS A 167 -11.09 2.58 -6.90
CA HIS A 167 -9.90 1.77 -7.19
C HIS A 167 -9.90 1.14 -8.59
N GLY A 168 -11.08 0.88 -9.18
CA GLY A 168 -11.25 0.46 -10.58
C GLY A 168 -10.54 -0.84 -11.00
N GLY A 169 -10.18 -1.71 -10.06
CA GLY A 169 -9.43 -2.93 -10.36
C GLY A 169 -7.94 -2.71 -10.66
N GLY A 170 -7.38 -1.57 -10.26
CA GLY A 170 -5.97 -1.22 -10.50
C GLY A 170 -5.75 0.17 -11.12
N GLY A 171 -6.77 1.03 -11.11
CA GLY A 171 -6.77 2.36 -11.71
C GLY A 171 -8.15 2.73 -12.24
N PRO A 172 -8.46 4.02 -12.43
CA PRO A 172 -7.54 5.14 -12.48
C PRO A 172 -7.18 5.72 -11.10
N GLY A 173 -6.11 6.51 -11.05
CA GLY A 173 -5.73 7.28 -9.87
C GLY A 173 -5.51 8.76 -10.19
N MET A 174 -5.30 9.55 -9.14
CA MET A 174 -4.72 10.89 -9.16
C MET A 174 -3.76 11.00 -7.97
N GLY A 175 -2.61 11.62 -8.21
CA GLY A 175 -1.51 11.79 -7.24
C GLY A 175 -1.07 13.24 -7.10
N PRO A 176 -1.98 14.20 -6.82
CA PRO A 176 -1.61 15.60 -6.72
C PRO A 176 -0.57 15.81 -5.62
N ILE A 177 0.33 16.76 -5.83
CA ILE A 177 1.38 17.11 -4.86
C ILE A 177 1.09 18.45 -4.21
N GLY A 178 1.11 18.48 -2.88
CA GLY A 178 1.11 19.68 -2.07
C GLY A 178 2.53 20.04 -1.68
N VAL A 179 2.86 21.32 -1.70
CA VAL A 179 4.22 21.81 -1.40
C VAL A 179 4.19 23.05 -0.51
N LYS A 180 5.25 23.23 0.27
CA LYS A 180 5.53 24.47 0.97
C LYS A 180 5.89 25.61 0.01
N LYS A 181 5.74 26.84 0.48
CA LYS A 181 5.86 28.07 -0.32
C LYS A 181 7.16 28.15 -1.12
N HIS A 182 8.29 27.70 -0.57
CA HIS A 182 9.58 27.75 -1.26
C HIS A 182 9.71 26.78 -2.43
N LEU A 183 8.89 25.73 -2.48
CA LEU A 183 8.84 24.75 -3.56
C LEU A 183 7.78 25.07 -4.62
N ALA A 184 6.75 25.87 -4.28
CA ALA A 184 5.66 26.24 -5.17
C ALA A 184 6.09 26.80 -6.55
N PRO A 185 7.14 27.66 -6.66
CA PRO A 185 7.62 28.16 -7.96
C PRO A 185 7.99 27.06 -8.96
N PHE A 186 8.39 25.88 -8.48
CA PHE A 186 8.93 24.80 -9.32
C PHE A 186 7.89 23.75 -9.71
N LEU A 187 6.64 23.89 -9.25
CA LEU A 187 5.55 22.98 -9.62
C LEU A 187 5.41 22.86 -11.14
N PRO A 188 5.00 21.68 -11.66
CA PRO A 188 5.01 21.42 -13.08
C PRO A 188 3.99 22.28 -13.84
N SER A 189 4.36 22.62 -15.08
CA SER A 189 3.51 23.31 -16.06
C SER A 189 3.28 22.39 -17.27
N HIS A 190 2.66 22.91 -18.33
CA HIS A 190 2.37 22.13 -19.53
C HIS A 190 2.53 22.98 -20.80
N PRO A 191 3.11 22.44 -21.89
CA PRO A 191 3.49 23.23 -23.06
C PRO A 191 2.32 23.76 -23.89
N VAL A 192 1.15 23.10 -23.81
CA VAL A 192 -0.06 23.50 -24.58
C VAL A 192 -0.98 24.43 -23.79
N VAL A 193 -1.12 24.19 -22.49
CA VAL A 193 -1.99 24.95 -21.58
C VAL A 193 -1.20 25.19 -20.33
N SER A 194 -0.79 26.44 -20.09
CA SER A 194 0.03 26.74 -18.91
C SER A 194 -0.71 26.38 -17.63
N THR A 195 -0.03 25.61 -16.77
CA THR A 195 -0.47 25.26 -15.42
C THR A 195 0.60 25.63 -14.41
N GLY A 196 0.33 25.39 -13.14
CA GLY A 196 1.28 25.57 -12.06
C GLY A 196 0.62 25.24 -10.73
N GLY A 197 1.11 25.91 -9.68
CA GLY A 197 0.54 25.81 -8.35
C GLY A 197 -0.87 26.38 -8.22
N ILE A 198 -1.65 25.77 -7.32
CA ILE A 198 -2.96 26.21 -6.90
C ILE A 198 -2.97 26.24 -5.36
N PRO A 199 -2.98 27.42 -4.71
CA PRO A 199 -2.83 28.77 -5.28
C PRO A 199 -1.53 28.99 -6.07
N ALA A 200 -1.55 29.95 -7.00
CA ALA A 200 -0.37 30.27 -7.80
C ALA A 200 0.72 30.98 -6.96
N PRO A 201 2.00 30.64 -7.13
CA PRO A 201 3.11 31.33 -6.47
C PRO A 201 3.36 32.71 -7.10
N ASP A 202 3.98 33.62 -6.33
CA ASP A 202 4.35 34.97 -6.79
C ASP A 202 5.29 34.96 -8.01
N LYS A 203 6.19 33.98 -8.07
CA LYS A 203 7.12 33.73 -9.18
C LYS A 203 7.02 32.28 -9.60
N SER A 204 7.07 32.03 -10.90
CA SER A 204 6.98 30.68 -11.46
C SER A 204 8.23 30.36 -12.29
N HIS A 205 8.84 29.22 -11.96
CA HIS A 205 9.97 28.61 -12.67
C HIS A 205 9.74 27.09 -12.79
N PRO A 206 8.74 26.66 -13.57
CA PRO A 206 8.30 25.26 -13.58
C PRO A 206 9.42 24.29 -13.95
N LEU A 207 9.47 23.14 -13.28
CA LEU A 207 10.46 22.08 -13.58
C LEU A 207 10.30 21.44 -14.98
N GLY A 208 9.14 21.64 -15.61
CA GLY A 208 8.72 20.95 -16.83
C GLY A 208 7.33 20.36 -16.70
N THR A 209 7.11 19.21 -17.34
CA THR A 209 5.82 18.52 -17.45
C THR A 209 5.96 17.06 -17.00
N ILE A 210 5.01 16.59 -16.19
CA ILE A 210 4.97 15.25 -15.59
C ILE A 210 3.95 14.36 -16.31
N SER A 211 2.81 14.91 -16.69
CA SER A 211 1.72 14.16 -17.32
C SER A 211 1.34 14.77 -18.66
N ALA A 212 0.87 13.93 -19.59
CA ALA A 212 0.53 14.33 -20.95
C ALA A 212 -0.64 15.32 -21.04
N ALA A 213 -1.47 15.41 -20.00
CA ALA A 213 -2.53 16.41 -19.88
C ALA A 213 -2.22 17.38 -18.72
N PRO A 214 -2.60 18.66 -18.82
CA PRO A 214 -2.18 19.68 -17.86
C PRO A 214 -2.61 19.45 -16.40
N TRP A 215 -3.75 18.77 -16.21
CA TRP A 215 -4.30 18.38 -14.90
C TRP A 215 -4.54 16.86 -14.80
N GLY A 216 -3.71 16.07 -15.48
CA GLY A 216 -3.82 14.60 -15.48
C GLY A 216 -5.22 14.12 -15.89
N SER A 217 -5.79 13.21 -15.09
CA SER A 217 -7.13 12.65 -15.28
C SER A 217 -8.21 13.59 -14.72
N ALA A 218 -8.40 14.76 -15.33
CA ALA A 218 -9.22 15.83 -14.76
C ALA A 218 -10.69 15.45 -14.48
N LEU A 219 -11.26 14.51 -15.24
CA LEU A 219 -12.68 14.12 -15.13
C LEU A 219 -13.04 13.37 -13.85
N ILE A 220 -12.05 12.83 -13.12
CA ILE A 220 -12.29 12.11 -11.85
C ILE A 220 -12.02 12.97 -10.61
N LEU A 221 -11.42 14.16 -10.77
CA LEU A 221 -11.22 15.12 -9.68
C LEU A 221 -12.51 15.60 -8.98
N PRO A 222 -13.67 15.73 -9.68
CA PRO A 222 -14.93 16.06 -9.03
C PRO A 222 -15.33 15.09 -7.90
N ILE A 223 -14.88 13.84 -7.93
CA ILE A 223 -15.18 12.84 -6.90
C ILE A 223 -14.62 13.30 -5.55
N SER A 224 -13.31 13.58 -5.50
CA SER A 224 -12.63 14.05 -4.29
C SER A 224 -13.12 15.44 -3.87
N TYR A 225 -13.35 16.34 -4.84
CA TYR A 225 -13.93 17.66 -4.54
C TYR A 225 -15.29 17.53 -3.84
N THR A 226 -16.17 16.68 -4.35
CA THR A 226 -17.52 16.50 -3.80
C THR A 226 -17.46 15.81 -2.44
N TYR A 227 -16.60 14.80 -2.25
CA TYR A 227 -16.36 14.18 -0.94
C TYR A 227 -15.96 15.22 0.11
N ILE A 228 -14.93 16.03 -0.18
CA ILE A 228 -14.45 17.06 0.75
C ILE A 228 -15.54 18.10 1.03
N ALA A 229 -16.26 18.56 -0.01
CA ALA A 229 -17.30 19.57 0.13
C ALA A 229 -18.51 19.06 0.93
N MET A 230 -18.92 17.79 0.76
CA MET A 230 -20.05 17.20 1.49
C MET A 230 -19.70 16.85 2.93
N MET A 231 -18.51 16.31 3.17
CA MET A 231 -18.07 15.93 4.51
C MET A 231 -17.80 17.16 5.38
N GLY A 232 -17.23 18.22 4.79
CA GLY A 232 -16.77 19.39 5.52
C GLY A 232 -15.70 19.04 6.57
N SER A 233 -15.23 20.05 7.31
CA SER A 233 -14.16 19.83 8.31
C SER A 233 -14.55 18.79 9.36
N LYS A 234 -15.77 18.86 9.91
CA LYS A 234 -16.22 17.92 10.95
C LYS A 234 -16.29 16.49 10.42
N GLY A 235 -16.94 16.28 9.26
CA GLY A 235 -17.09 14.93 8.69
C GLY A 235 -15.74 14.32 8.33
N LEU A 236 -14.81 15.10 7.77
CA LEU A 236 -13.47 14.64 7.46
C LEU A 236 -12.68 14.24 8.72
N THR A 237 -12.73 15.04 9.79
CA THR A 237 -12.11 14.70 11.07
C THR A 237 -12.74 13.42 11.67
N ASP A 238 -14.07 13.30 11.62
CA ASP A 238 -14.77 12.14 12.16
C ASP A 238 -14.47 10.86 11.34
N ALA A 239 -14.30 10.96 10.02
CA ALA A 239 -13.85 9.87 9.16
C ALA A 239 -12.49 9.32 9.63
N SER A 240 -11.47 10.17 9.80
CA SER A 240 -10.16 9.72 10.30
C SER A 240 -10.23 9.11 11.69
N LYS A 241 -11.05 9.65 12.60
CA LYS A 241 -11.26 9.06 13.94
C LYS A 241 -11.89 7.66 13.84
N ILE A 242 -12.89 7.47 12.99
CA ILE A 242 -13.57 6.19 12.84
C ILE A 242 -12.65 5.17 12.15
N ALA A 243 -11.85 5.57 11.15
CA ALA A 243 -10.86 4.69 10.54
C ALA A 243 -9.87 4.14 11.58
N ILE A 244 -9.34 5.02 12.45
CA ILE A 244 -8.45 4.63 13.56
C ILE A 244 -9.19 3.74 14.58
N LEU A 245 -10.44 4.10 14.93
CA LEU A 245 -11.26 3.32 15.86
C LEU A 245 -11.52 1.90 15.34
N ASN A 246 -11.90 1.76 14.07
CA ASN A 246 -12.20 0.48 13.44
C ASN A 246 -10.95 -0.41 13.41
N ALA A 247 -9.79 0.13 13.06
CA ALA A 247 -8.53 -0.61 13.07
C ALA A 247 -8.16 -1.09 14.48
N ASN A 248 -8.23 -0.21 15.49
CA ASN A 248 -7.96 -0.58 16.87
C ASN A 248 -8.98 -1.57 17.44
N TYR A 249 -10.25 -1.46 17.05
CA TYR A 249 -11.30 -2.40 17.41
C TYR A 249 -10.96 -3.82 16.92
N MET A 250 -10.63 -3.95 15.64
CA MET A 250 -10.26 -5.23 15.03
C MET A 250 -8.96 -5.79 15.63
N ALA A 251 -7.94 -4.95 15.77
CA ALA A 251 -6.68 -5.34 16.42
C ALA A 251 -6.94 -5.88 17.83
N LYS A 252 -7.80 -5.22 18.62
CA LYS A 252 -8.16 -5.65 19.97
C LYS A 252 -8.94 -6.97 19.99
N ARG A 253 -9.82 -7.22 19.02
CA ARG A 253 -10.53 -8.51 18.89
C ARG A 253 -9.59 -9.66 18.52
N LEU A 254 -8.56 -9.39 17.71
CA LEU A 254 -7.69 -10.40 17.12
C LEU A 254 -6.44 -10.71 17.94
N GLU A 255 -6.03 -9.85 18.88
CA GLU A 255 -4.72 -9.92 19.56
C GLU A 255 -4.47 -11.21 20.35
N ASN A 256 -5.52 -11.91 20.80
CA ASN A 256 -5.39 -13.19 21.51
C ASN A 256 -5.23 -14.39 20.56
N TYR A 257 -5.44 -14.19 19.25
CA TYR A 257 -5.42 -15.22 18.21
C TYR A 257 -4.20 -15.05 17.30
N TYR A 258 -3.88 -13.80 16.99
CA TYR A 258 -2.77 -13.39 16.13
C TYR A 258 -1.96 -12.30 16.83
N PRO A 259 -0.63 -12.42 16.92
CA PRO A 259 0.20 -11.33 17.40
C PRO A 259 0.03 -10.09 16.50
N VAL A 260 -0.30 -8.95 17.09
CA VAL A 260 -0.26 -7.65 16.39
C VAL A 260 1.19 -7.17 16.41
N LEU A 261 1.81 -7.10 15.23
CA LEU A 261 3.28 -7.04 15.11
C LEU A 261 3.87 -5.72 15.62
N PHE A 262 3.22 -4.59 15.32
CA PHE A 262 3.67 -3.26 15.71
C PHE A 262 2.55 -2.48 16.37
N ARG A 263 2.90 -1.69 17.38
CA ARG A 263 2.00 -0.81 18.13
C ARG A 263 2.75 0.46 18.52
N GLY A 264 2.02 1.58 18.56
CA GLY A 264 2.52 2.83 19.13
C GLY A 264 2.72 2.73 20.65
N VAL A 265 3.23 3.81 21.25
CA VAL A 265 3.61 3.85 22.67
C VAL A 265 2.45 3.55 23.64
N ASN A 266 1.21 3.87 23.25
CA ASN A 266 0.00 3.62 24.02
C ASN A 266 -0.63 2.24 23.75
N GLY A 267 0.07 1.35 23.03
CA GLY A 267 -0.45 0.05 22.63
C GLY A 267 -1.51 0.09 21.53
N THR A 268 -1.68 1.24 20.87
CA THR A 268 -2.65 1.45 19.78
C THR A 268 -1.99 1.41 18.41
N VAL A 269 -2.80 1.23 17.38
CA VAL A 269 -2.42 1.34 15.95
C VAL A 269 -3.05 2.61 15.34
N ALA A 270 -2.66 2.97 14.13
CA ALA A 270 -3.27 4.04 13.35
C ALA A 270 -4.54 3.54 12.64
N HIS A 271 -4.68 3.79 11.33
CA HIS A 271 -5.79 3.30 10.49
C HIS A 271 -5.65 1.84 10.00
N GLU A 272 -4.50 1.21 10.24
CA GLU A 272 -4.21 -0.15 9.77
C GLU A 272 -3.32 -0.86 10.79
N PHE A 273 -3.25 -2.19 10.72
CA PHE A 273 -2.40 -3.00 11.59
C PHE A 273 -1.93 -4.28 10.91
N ILE A 274 -0.84 -4.85 11.41
CA ILE A 274 -0.24 -6.07 10.89
C ILE A 274 -0.47 -7.22 11.86
N VAL A 275 -1.04 -8.32 11.36
CA VAL A 275 -1.08 -9.60 12.09
C VAL A 275 0.07 -10.49 11.64
N ASP A 276 0.79 -11.06 12.60
CA ASP A 276 1.94 -11.92 12.34
C ASP A 276 1.51 -13.38 12.17
N LEU A 277 1.78 -13.96 10.99
CA LEU A 277 1.50 -15.36 10.70
C LEU A 277 2.76 -16.21 10.61
N ARG A 278 3.96 -15.63 10.75
CA ARG A 278 5.24 -16.31 10.50
C ARG A 278 5.42 -17.55 11.37
N GLY A 279 4.91 -17.53 12.59
CA GLY A 279 4.94 -18.68 13.51
C GLY A 279 4.22 -19.91 12.97
N PHE A 280 3.12 -19.73 12.23
CA PHE A 280 2.26 -20.82 11.77
C PHE A 280 2.89 -21.67 10.65
N LYS A 281 3.91 -21.14 9.96
CA LYS A 281 4.71 -21.92 9.02
C LYS A 281 5.41 -23.09 9.72
N ASN A 282 5.96 -22.85 10.91
CA ASN A 282 6.71 -23.86 11.65
C ASN A 282 5.78 -24.81 12.41
N THR A 283 4.64 -24.32 12.91
CA THR A 283 3.73 -25.13 13.73
C THR A 283 2.69 -25.91 12.92
N ALA A 284 2.24 -25.35 11.79
CA ALA A 284 1.14 -25.90 10.99
C ALA A 284 1.43 -25.94 9.48
N GLY A 285 2.62 -25.53 9.03
CA GLY A 285 2.93 -25.44 7.60
C GLY A 285 2.08 -24.40 6.85
N ILE A 286 1.48 -23.44 7.56
CA ILE A 286 0.55 -22.44 7.02
C ILE A 286 1.29 -21.14 6.69
N GLU A 287 1.03 -20.62 5.50
CA GLU A 287 1.57 -19.37 4.97
C GLU A 287 0.45 -18.31 4.86
N PRO A 288 0.76 -17.01 4.74
CA PRO A 288 -0.25 -15.97 4.56
C PRO A 288 -1.17 -16.19 3.36
N GLU A 289 -0.66 -16.81 2.30
CA GLU A 289 -1.42 -17.12 1.09
C GLU A 289 -2.54 -18.13 1.36
N ASP A 290 -2.33 -19.11 2.23
CA ASP A 290 -3.35 -20.08 2.60
C ASP A 290 -4.51 -19.38 3.33
N VAL A 291 -4.18 -18.47 4.26
CA VAL A 291 -5.17 -17.67 4.99
C VAL A 291 -5.92 -16.72 4.06
N ALA A 292 -5.22 -16.03 3.16
CA ALA A 292 -5.81 -15.12 2.18
C ALA A 292 -6.77 -15.85 1.22
N LYS A 293 -6.40 -17.05 0.76
CA LYS A 293 -7.28 -17.90 -0.07
C LYS A 293 -8.45 -18.44 0.72
N ARG A 294 -8.24 -18.84 1.97
CA ARG A 294 -9.31 -19.35 2.83
C ARG A 294 -10.34 -18.28 3.15
N LEU A 295 -9.93 -17.02 3.34
CA LEU A 295 -10.85 -15.89 3.49
C LEU A 295 -11.85 -15.76 2.32
N MET A 296 -11.49 -16.18 1.10
CA MET A 296 -12.42 -16.20 -0.03
C MET A 296 -13.59 -17.15 0.21
N ASP A 297 -13.37 -18.27 0.89
CA ASP A 297 -14.45 -19.18 1.26
C ASP A 297 -15.36 -18.58 2.34
N TYR A 298 -14.85 -17.67 3.16
CA TYR A 298 -15.61 -16.86 4.11
C TYR A 298 -16.28 -15.62 3.49
N GLY A 299 -16.10 -15.41 2.17
CA GLY A 299 -16.71 -14.30 1.43
C GLY A 299 -15.88 -13.01 1.42
N PHE A 300 -14.60 -13.07 1.80
CA PHE A 300 -13.72 -11.92 1.90
C PHE A 300 -12.58 -11.95 0.89
N HIS A 301 -12.21 -10.77 0.40
CA HIS A 301 -10.93 -10.59 -0.28
C HIS A 301 -9.79 -10.66 0.76
N GLY A 302 -8.65 -11.24 0.39
CA GLY A 302 -7.48 -11.26 1.26
C GLY A 302 -6.94 -9.85 1.54
N PRO A 303 -6.53 -9.53 2.78
CA PRO A 303 -5.87 -8.26 3.07
C PRO A 303 -4.50 -8.17 2.38
N THR A 304 -3.84 -7.01 2.49
CA THR A 304 -2.49 -6.81 1.93
C THR A 304 -1.55 -7.88 2.49
N MET A 305 -0.87 -8.61 1.59
CA MET A 305 -0.17 -9.84 1.93
C MET A 305 1.34 -9.69 1.78
N SER A 306 2.09 -10.10 2.81
CA SER A 306 3.56 -10.15 2.83
C SER A 306 4.26 -8.81 2.56
N TRP A 307 3.58 -7.70 2.77
CA TRP A 307 4.15 -6.35 2.74
C TRP A 307 3.48 -5.50 3.85
N PRO A 308 4.24 -4.64 4.57
CA PRO A 308 5.69 -4.40 4.46
C PRO A 308 6.57 -5.52 5.04
N VAL A 309 5.99 -6.45 5.82
CA VAL A 309 6.73 -7.57 6.41
C VAL A 309 6.38 -8.90 5.72
N PRO A 310 7.36 -9.62 5.14
CA PRO A 310 7.12 -10.93 4.55
C PRO A 310 6.53 -11.92 5.57
N GLY A 311 5.55 -12.73 5.17
CA GLY A 311 4.94 -13.71 6.06
C GLY A 311 3.82 -13.15 6.96
N THR A 312 3.31 -11.95 6.68
CA THR A 312 2.26 -11.28 7.47
C THR A 312 1.06 -10.87 6.61
N LEU A 313 -0.02 -10.41 7.28
CA LEU A 313 -1.15 -9.75 6.64
C LEU A 313 -1.36 -8.36 7.27
N MET A 314 -1.59 -7.34 6.44
CA MET A 314 -1.87 -5.97 6.87
C MET A 314 -3.32 -5.59 6.56
N ILE A 315 -4.05 -5.18 7.59
CA ILE A 315 -5.51 -4.98 7.58
C ILE A 315 -5.84 -3.51 7.81
N GLU A 316 -6.58 -2.92 6.87
CA GLU A 316 -7.12 -1.55 6.93
C GLU A 316 -8.64 -1.62 6.68
N PRO A 317 -9.50 -1.40 7.69
CA PRO A 317 -10.95 -1.51 7.53
C PRO A 317 -11.62 -0.25 6.97
N THR A 318 -10.94 0.90 7.02
CA THR A 318 -11.52 2.23 6.75
C THR A 318 -12.67 2.60 7.70
N GLU A 319 -13.16 3.82 7.57
CA GLU A 319 -14.30 4.37 8.30
C GLU A 319 -15.66 3.95 7.73
N SER A 320 -15.69 3.46 6.49
CA SER A 320 -16.94 3.22 5.75
C SER A 320 -17.59 1.88 6.12
N GLU A 321 -16.84 0.98 6.74
CA GLU A 321 -17.34 -0.34 7.09
C GLU A 321 -18.10 -0.35 8.42
N SER A 322 -19.26 -1.00 8.41
CA SER A 322 -20.09 -1.14 9.61
C SER A 322 -19.43 -2.08 10.61
N LYS A 323 -19.69 -1.87 11.91
CA LYS A 323 -19.23 -2.79 12.96
C LYS A 323 -19.57 -4.26 12.67
N ALA A 324 -20.75 -4.53 12.11
CA ALA A 324 -21.17 -5.88 11.76
C ALA A 324 -20.29 -6.53 10.68
N GLU A 325 -19.74 -5.74 9.74
CA GLU A 325 -18.77 -6.24 8.76
C GLU A 325 -17.41 -6.49 9.40
N LEU A 326 -16.94 -5.56 10.25
CA LEU A 326 -15.71 -5.75 11.02
C LEU A 326 -15.77 -7.04 11.86
N ASP A 327 -16.93 -7.28 12.49
CA ASP A 327 -17.19 -8.48 13.27
C ASP A 327 -17.11 -9.75 12.43
N ARG A 328 -17.75 -9.78 11.25
CA ARG A 328 -17.68 -10.94 10.34
C ARG A 328 -16.25 -11.22 9.90
N PHE A 329 -15.47 -10.20 9.59
CA PHE A 329 -14.08 -10.37 9.20
C PHE A 329 -13.22 -10.90 10.36
N CYS A 330 -13.39 -10.34 11.57
CA CYS A 330 -12.71 -10.84 12.77
C CYS A 330 -13.12 -12.29 13.09
N ASP A 331 -14.40 -12.63 13.01
CA ASP A 331 -14.92 -13.97 13.25
C ASP A 331 -14.38 -14.97 12.22
N ALA A 332 -14.26 -14.57 10.95
CA ALA A 332 -13.63 -15.39 9.91
C ALA A 332 -12.16 -15.68 10.24
N LEU A 333 -11.38 -14.68 10.64
CA LEU A 333 -9.99 -14.88 11.06
C LEU A 333 -9.88 -15.73 12.32
N ILE A 334 -10.75 -15.54 13.32
CA ILE A 334 -10.77 -16.37 14.53
C ILE A 334 -11.08 -17.83 14.17
N SER A 335 -12.05 -18.07 13.29
CA SER A 335 -12.37 -19.43 12.83
C SER A 335 -11.20 -20.03 12.04
N ILE A 336 -10.51 -19.25 11.21
CA ILE A 336 -9.27 -19.68 10.55
C ILE A 336 -8.17 -20.00 11.56
N ARG A 337 -8.06 -19.24 12.66
CA ARG A 337 -7.09 -19.58 13.74
C ARG A 337 -7.39 -20.94 14.35
N GLU A 338 -8.66 -21.30 14.50
CA GLU A 338 -9.08 -22.63 14.96
C GLU A 338 -8.75 -23.71 13.92
N GLU A 339 -8.95 -23.44 12.62
CA GLU A 339 -8.51 -24.32 11.53
C GLU A 339 -7.00 -24.59 11.59
N ILE A 340 -6.20 -23.55 11.85
CA ILE A 340 -4.74 -23.69 12.09
C ILE A 340 -4.48 -24.55 13.34
N ALA A 341 -5.19 -24.30 14.44
CA ALA A 341 -5.03 -25.06 15.68
C ALA A 341 -5.38 -26.55 15.52
N GLN A 342 -6.31 -26.89 14.63
CA GLN A 342 -6.61 -28.30 14.32
C GLN A 342 -5.41 -29.01 13.68
N ILE A 343 -4.63 -28.31 12.85
CA ILE A 343 -3.39 -28.84 12.28
C ILE A 343 -2.32 -28.97 13.37
N GLU A 344 -2.11 -27.92 14.17
CA GLU A 344 -1.13 -27.91 15.28
C GLU A 344 -1.36 -29.07 16.27
N ASN A 345 -2.63 -29.42 16.52
CA ASN A 345 -3.03 -30.49 17.43
C ASN A 345 -3.19 -31.86 16.75
N GLY A 346 -2.80 -32.00 15.47
CA GLY A 346 -2.87 -33.28 14.75
C GLY A 346 -4.29 -33.77 14.41
N LYS A 347 -5.30 -32.91 14.50
CA LYS A 347 -6.70 -33.23 14.12
C LYS A 347 -6.95 -33.08 12.62
N ALA A 348 -6.10 -32.34 11.91
CA ALA A 348 -6.13 -32.18 10.46
C ALA A 348 -4.73 -32.44 9.87
N ASP A 349 -4.68 -33.05 8.69
CA ASP A 349 -3.42 -33.31 7.98
C ASP A 349 -2.75 -32.00 7.55
N ILE A 350 -1.43 -31.90 7.69
CA ILE A 350 -0.67 -30.67 7.41
C ILE A 350 -0.65 -30.28 5.91
N HIS A 351 -0.84 -31.25 5.01
CA HIS A 351 -0.79 -31.06 3.56
C HIS A 351 -2.17 -31.15 2.89
N ASN A 352 -3.14 -31.80 3.53
CA ASN A 352 -4.49 -32.02 3.01
C ASN A 352 -5.55 -31.59 4.03
N ASN A 353 -5.70 -30.28 4.16
CA ASN A 353 -6.69 -29.64 5.02
C ASN A 353 -7.46 -28.56 4.24
N VAL A 354 -8.37 -27.88 4.93
CA VAL A 354 -9.24 -26.88 4.31
C VAL A 354 -8.49 -25.61 3.92
N LEU A 355 -7.44 -25.21 4.65
CA LEU A 355 -6.59 -24.05 4.33
C LEU A 355 -5.79 -24.32 3.06
N LYS A 356 -5.10 -25.47 2.99
CA LYS A 356 -4.34 -25.89 1.79
C LYS A 356 -5.22 -26.18 0.57
N GLY A 357 -6.49 -26.51 0.81
CA GLY A 357 -7.46 -26.78 -0.23
C GLY A 357 -8.17 -25.56 -0.79
N ALA A 358 -8.06 -24.40 -0.12
CA ALA A 358 -8.74 -23.18 -0.50
C ALA A 358 -8.08 -22.47 -1.70
N PRO A 359 -8.84 -21.74 -2.53
CA PRO A 359 -10.29 -21.54 -2.45
C PRO A 359 -11.09 -22.70 -3.04
N HIS A 360 -12.36 -22.83 -2.65
CA HIS A 360 -13.24 -23.92 -3.06
C HIS A 360 -14.31 -23.47 -4.09
N PRO A 361 -14.02 -23.54 -5.40
CA PRO A 361 -14.96 -23.12 -6.43
C PRO A 361 -16.13 -24.11 -6.60
N PRO A 362 -17.25 -23.67 -7.21
CA PRO A 362 -18.38 -24.54 -7.52
C PRO A 362 -18.00 -25.80 -8.32
N SER A 363 -17.06 -25.69 -9.26
CA SER A 363 -16.57 -26.81 -10.09
C SER A 363 -15.91 -27.92 -9.26
N LEU A 364 -15.31 -27.58 -8.13
CA LEU A 364 -14.72 -28.56 -7.19
C LEU A 364 -15.78 -29.16 -6.27
N LEU A 365 -16.73 -28.36 -5.81
CA LEU A 365 -17.76 -28.77 -4.85
C LEU A 365 -18.85 -29.64 -5.47
N MET A 366 -19.17 -29.41 -6.74
CA MET A 366 -20.18 -30.16 -7.50
C MET A 366 -19.62 -31.38 -8.23
N GLY A 367 -18.31 -31.66 -8.13
CA GLY A 367 -17.73 -32.87 -8.72
C GLY A 367 -18.26 -34.14 -8.06
N ASP A 368 -18.42 -35.21 -8.84
CA ASP A 368 -19.00 -36.48 -8.36
C ASP A 368 -18.25 -37.05 -7.15
N ALA A 369 -16.92 -37.13 -7.25
CA ALA A 369 -16.05 -37.63 -6.19
C ALA A 369 -15.61 -36.52 -5.23
N TRP A 370 -15.61 -36.83 -3.92
CA TRP A 370 -15.06 -35.96 -2.89
C TRP A 370 -14.01 -36.72 -2.07
N THR A 371 -12.75 -36.40 -2.29
CA THR A 371 -11.59 -37.11 -1.72
C THR A 371 -10.90 -36.34 -0.59
N LYS A 372 -11.48 -35.21 -0.16
CA LYS A 372 -10.94 -34.36 0.90
C LYS A 372 -11.40 -34.85 2.28
N PRO A 373 -10.56 -34.75 3.33
CA PRO A 373 -10.85 -35.25 4.68
C PRO A 373 -11.78 -34.34 5.50
N TYR A 374 -12.46 -33.41 4.85
CA TYR A 374 -13.40 -32.46 5.44
C TYR A 374 -14.62 -32.33 4.51
N THR A 375 -15.77 -31.90 5.02
CA THR A 375 -17.01 -31.89 4.22
C THR A 375 -17.05 -30.76 3.20
N ARG A 376 -17.85 -30.94 2.14
CA ARG A 376 -18.17 -29.88 1.16
C ARG A 376 -18.81 -28.66 1.84
N GLU A 377 -19.66 -28.91 2.83
CA GLU A 377 -20.32 -27.85 3.60
C GLU A 377 -19.30 -27.02 4.38
N TYR A 378 -18.34 -27.66 5.05
CA TYR A 378 -17.29 -26.93 5.78
C TYR A 378 -16.35 -26.15 4.85
N ALA A 379 -16.11 -26.68 3.64
CA ALA A 379 -15.34 -25.99 2.62
C ALA A 379 -16.08 -24.72 2.12
N ALA A 380 -17.37 -24.83 1.80
CA ALA A 380 -18.12 -23.77 1.11
C ALA A 380 -18.88 -22.81 2.04
N PHE A 381 -19.35 -23.26 3.20
CA PHE A 381 -20.18 -22.52 4.14
C PHE A 381 -19.63 -22.61 5.58
N PRO A 382 -18.36 -22.22 5.83
CA PRO A 382 -17.79 -22.27 7.17
C PRO A 382 -18.44 -21.30 8.18
N ALA A 383 -19.22 -20.33 7.69
CA ALA A 383 -19.91 -19.35 8.52
C ALA A 383 -21.39 -19.19 8.12
N SER A 384 -22.24 -18.82 9.09
CA SER A 384 -23.69 -18.77 8.91
C SER A 384 -24.15 -17.70 7.90
N TRP A 385 -23.46 -16.56 7.82
CA TRP A 385 -23.80 -15.46 6.90
C TRP A 385 -23.70 -15.87 5.42
N LEU A 386 -22.90 -16.89 5.11
CA LEU A 386 -22.73 -17.41 3.74
C LEU A 386 -23.97 -18.12 3.21
N ARG A 387 -24.88 -18.54 4.10
CA ARG A 387 -26.16 -19.14 3.69
C ARG A 387 -27.13 -18.12 3.13
N THR A 388 -26.97 -16.84 3.51
CA THR A 388 -27.78 -15.74 2.99
C THR A 388 -27.23 -15.23 1.67
N ALA A 389 -25.91 -15.02 1.59
CA ALA A 389 -25.24 -14.56 0.38
C ALA A 389 -23.88 -15.23 0.24
N LYS A 390 -23.68 -15.95 -0.87
CA LYS A 390 -22.41 -16.62 -1.18
C LYS A 390 -21.79 -16.03 -2.44
N PHE A 391 -20.61 -15.44 -2.28
CA PHE A 391 -19.73 -15.17 -3.40
C PHE A 391 -18.89 -16.42 -3.70
N TRP A 392 -18.81 -16.81 -4.97
CA TRP A 392 -18.11 -18.02 -5.39
C TRP A 392 -16.75 -17.68 -6.00
N PRO A 393 -15.65 -18.22 -5.47
CA PRO A 393 -14.40 -18.29 -6.21
C PRO A 393 -14.65 -19.00 -7.55
N THR A 394 -14.21 -18.41 -8.65
CA THR A 394 -14.49 -18.96 -10.00
C THR A 394 -13.53 -20.10 -10.37
N THR A 395 -12.43 -20.23 -9.64
CA THR A 395 -11.36 -21.21 -9.89
C THR A 395 -10.77 -21.71 -8.57
N GLY A 396 -10.03 -22.82 -8.65
CA GLY A 396 -9.21 -23.30 -7.54
C GLY A 396 -7.88 -22.56 -7.43
N VAL A 397 -6.95 -23.14 -6.67
CA VAL A 397 -5.58 -22.64 -6.50
C VAL A 397 -4.89 -22.52 -7.86
N TYR A 398 -4.33 -21.33 -8.14
CA TYR A 398 -3.47 -21.10 -9.29
C TYR A 398 -2.01 -21.43 -8.98
N ASP A 399 -1.29 -21.99 -9.95
CA ASP A 399 0.15 -22.30 -9.85
C ASP A 399 0.98 -21.18 -10.50
N THR A 400 1.54 -20.30 -9.66
CA THR A 400 2.33 -19.14 -10.08
C THR A 400 3.64 -19.53 -10.75
N ILE A 401 4.23 -20.70 -10.43
CA ILE A 401 5.47 -21.19 -11.03
C ILE A 401 5.21 -21.63 -12.48
N ILE A 402 4.11 -22.35 -12.72
CA ILE A 402 3.73 -22.77 -14.07
C ILE A 402 3.46 -21.55 -14.95
N ILE A 403 2.73 -20.55 -14.44
CA ILE A 403 2.36 -19.35 -15.20
C ILE A 403 3.61 -18.56 -15.60
N THR A 404 4.51 -18.29 -14.66
CA THR A 404 5.75 -17.54 -14.92
C THR A 404 6.73 -18.28 -15.83
N CYS A 405 6.72 -19.62 -15.86
CA CYS A 405 7.57 -20.41 -16.75
C CYS A 405 7.08 -20.49 -18.21
N ILE A 406 5.77 -20.32 -18.43
CA ILE A 406 5.13 -20.55 -19.75
C ILE A 406 4.82 -19.22 -20.47
N ASP A 407 4.69 -18.11 -19.72
CA ASP A 407 4.56 -16.72 -20.19
C ASP A 407 3.66 -16.54 -21.43
N VAL A 408 2.37 -16.85 -21.27
CA VAL A 408 1.34 -16.68 -22.31
C VAL A 408 0.55 -15.40 -22.02
N LEU A 409 0.78 -14.36 -22.84
CA LEU A 409 0.21 -13.02 -22.64
C LEU A 409 -0.90 -12.65 -23.63
N THR A 410 -1.27 -13.54 -24.56
CA THR A 410 -2.34 -13.28 -25.55
C THR A 410 -3.31 -14.45 -25.65
N MET A 411 -4.60 -14.16 -25.91
CA MET A 411 -5.64 -15.17 -26.13
C MET A 411 -5.31 -16.15 -27.28
N TYR A 412 -4.54 -15.71 -28.28
CA TYR A 412 -4.19 -16.54 -29.44
C TYR A 412 -3.37 -17.79 -29.07
N MET A 413 -2.53 -17.73 -28.02
CA MET A 413 -1.75 -18.88 -27.56
C MET A 413 -2.59 -19.92 -26.78
N VAL A 414 -3.75 -19.52 -26.24
CA VAL A 414 -4.66 -20.43 -25.52
C VAL A 414 -5.39 -21.37 -26.50
N ILE A 415 -5.74 -20.89 -27.70
CA ILE A 415 -6.38 -21.72 -28.74
C ILE A 415 -5.38 -22.74 -29.31
N ALA A 416 -4.10 -22.37 -29.47
CA ALA A 416 -3.08 -23.28 -29.98
C ALA A 416 -2.67 -24.39 -28.97
N THR A 417 -2.73 -24.12 -27.67
CA THR A 417 -2.38 -25.08 -26.62
C THR A 417 -3.52 -26.00 -26.21
N SER A 418 -4.77 -25.65 -26.54
CA SER A 418 -5.95 -26.50 -26.33
C SER A 418 -5.96 -27.80 -27.16
N PHE A 419 -5.05 -27.94 -28.14
CA PHE A 419 -4.91 -29.11 -29.00
C PHE A 419 -3.69 -30.01 -28.69
N ALA A 420 -2.87 -29.69 -27.68
CA ALA A 420 -1.71 -30.50 -27.30
C ALA A 420 -1.92 -31.17 -25.93
N PRO A 421 -1.79 -32.51 -25.80
CA PRO A 421 -1.94 -33.19 -24.52
C PRO A 421 -0.93 -32.68 -23.48
N PHE A 422 -1.41 -32.33 -22.28
CA PHE A 422 -0.63 -31.88 -21.11
C PHE A 422 0.61 -32.74 -20.79
N SER A 423 0.63 -34.01 -21.22
CA SER A 423 1.76 -34.93 -21.08
C SER A 423 3.01 -34.51 -21.89
N GLN A 424 2.85 -33.76 -22.98
CA GLN A 424 3.96 -33.27 -23.80
C GLN A 424 4.69 -32.08 -23.14
N CYS A 425 3.96 -31.17 -22.48
CA CYS A 425 4.56 -30.06 -21.72
C CYS A 425 5.45 -30.54 -20.56
N ARG A 426 5.04 -31.59 -19.82
CA ARG A 426 5.88 -32.19 -18.76
C ARG A 426 7.16 -32.83 -19.28
N ARG A 427 7.13 -33.44 -20.48
CA ARG A 427 8.33 -33.99 -21.14
C ARG A 427 9.29 -32.88 -21.57
N TRP A 428 8.76 -31.74 -22.01
CA TRP A 428 9.55 -30.58 -22.39
C TRP A 428 10.28 -29.96 -21.18
N LEU A 429 9.59 -29.84 -20.04
CA LEU A 429 10.16 -29.36 -18.77
C LEU A 429 11.24 -30.30 -18.19
N LYS A 430 11.09 -31.63 -18.33
CA LYS A 430 12.14 -32.58 -17.92
C LYS A 430 13.42 -32.47 -18.78
N LYS A 431 13.31 -32.12 -20.06
CA LYS A 431 14.48 -31.93 -20.94
C LYS A 431 15.29 -30.66 -20.61
N ARG A 432 14.66 -29.60 -20.10
CA ARG A 432 15.36 -28.36 -19.68
C ARG A 432 16.02 -28.43 -18.29
N ARG A 433 15.71 -29.44 -17.47
CA ARG A 433 16.31 -29.66 -16.14
C ARG A 433 17.67 -30.38 -16.17
N GLN A 434 18.20 -30.76 -17.33
CA GLN A 434 19.59 -31.22 -17.41
C GLN A 434 20.53 -30.00 -17.46
N PRO A 435 21.43 -29.81 -16.48
CA PRO A 435 22.47 -28.81 -16.59
C PRO A 435 23.40 -29.23 -17.73
N THR A 436 23.52 -28.40 -18.76
CA THR A 436 24.60 -28.51 -19.74
C THR A 436 25.93 -28.29 -19.00
N ARG A 437 26.58 -29.40 -18.63
CA ARG A 437 28.01 -29.42 -18.30
C ARG A 437 28.81 -29.10 -19.56
N ASN A 438 29.72 -28.13 -19.40
CA ASN A 438 30.93 -27.84 -20.19
C ASN A 438 30.77 -27.31 -21.62
N ARG A 439 31.16 -26.05 -21.85
CA ARG A 439 32.52 -25.66 -22.26
C ARG A 439 32.77 -24.19 -22.00
#